data_AF-A0A136LWR4-F1
#
_entry.id   AF-A0A136LWR4-F1
#
_cell.length_a   1.000
_cell.length_b   1.000
_cell.length_c   1.000
_cell.angle_alpha   90.00
_cell.angle_beta   90.00
_cell.angle_gamma   90.00
#
_symmetry.space_group_name_H-M   'P 1'
#
loop_
_entity.id
_entity.type
_entity.pdbx_description
1 polymer ?
#
loop_
_entity_poly.entity_id
_entity_poly.type
_entity_poly.pdbx_seq_one_letter_code
_entity_poly.pdbx_strand_id
1 'polypeptide(L)'
;MQHCCFFFAVGVIAGRSKPGWKASLQAEIVAAGRVKSSSRPEAVAKLVLMDALFDKLLKNISTGDTMGMRLKNAKGRFSREDYNRIWESHKLRNVVVHEPGNTVGAPEINSAAETLAAIAVSYLKH
;
A
#
# COMPACT_ATOMS: atom_id res chain seq x y z
N MET A 1 59.59 -28.17 -9.07
CA MET A 1 58.17 -28.61 -9.16
C MET A 1 57.36 -27.63 -8.33
N GLN A 2 56.48 -26.88 -8.99
CA GLN A 2 55.85 -25.66 -8.49
C GLN A 2 54.56 -26.02 -7.73
N HIS A 3 54.51 -25.69 -6.44
CA HIS A 3 53.31 -25.85 -5.60
C HIS A 3 52.29 -24.79 -6.01
N CYS A 4 51.25 -25.20 -6.74
CA CYS A 4 50.07 -24.39 -6.97
C CYS A 4 49.18 -24.46 -5.71
N CYS A 5 49.23 -23.42 -4.89
CA CYS A 5 48.24 -23.15 -3.85
C CYS A 5 46.88 -22.93 -4.53
N PHE A 6 45.96 -23.89 -4.38
CA PHE A 6 44.55 -23.71 -4.68
C PHE A 6 43.97 -22.69 -3.69
N PHE A 7 43.78 -21.45 -4.15
CA PHE A 7 42.95 -20.48 -3.47
C PHE A 7 41.49 -20.95 -3.55
N PHE A 8 40.99 -21.56 -2.47
CA PHE A 8 39.55 -21.68 -2.24
C PHE A 8 39.00 -20.27 -1.94
N ALA A 9 38.49 -19.60 -2.97
CA ALA A 9 37.62 -18.45 -2.78
C ALA A 9 36.30 -18.95 -2.16
N VAL A 10 36.20 -18.86 -0.83
CA VAL A 10 34.91 -19.05 -0.13
C VAL A 10 34.03 -17.86 -0.49
N GLY A 11 33.17 -18.06 -1.49
CA GLY A 11 32.12 -17.12 -1.83
C GLY A 11 31.18 -16.96 -0.65
N VAL A 12 31.17 -15.78 -0.02
CA VAL A 12 30.10 -15.37 0.88
C VAL A 12 28.87 -15.11 0.01
N ILE A 13 28.05 -16.15 -0.21
CA ILE A 13 26.69 -15.97 -0.69
C ILE A 13 25.94 -15.30 0.47
N ALA A 14 25.92 -13.97 0.46
CA ALA A 14 25.07 -13.20 1.35
C ALA A 14 23.62 -13.61 1.09
N GLY A 15 23.09 -14.52 1.91
CA GLY A 15 21.69 -14.90 1.88
C GLY A 15 20.85 -13.67 2.18
N ARG A 16 20.29 -13.03 1.15
CA ARG A 16 19.23 -12.03 1.33
C ARG A 16 18.04 -12.77 1.92
N SER A 17 17.83 -12.64 3.23
CA SER A 17 16.58 -13.04 3.85
C SER A 17 15.42 -12.32 3.15
N LYS A 18 14.31 -13.04 2.95
CA LYS A 18 13.11 -12.44 2.37
C LYS A 18 12.67 -11.27 3.26
N PRO A 19 12.34 -10.09 2.70
CA PRO A 19 11.85 -8.98 3.49
C PRO A 19 10.61 -9.40 4.29
N GLY A 20 10.51 -8.93 5.53
CA GLY A 20 9.32 -9.14 6.35
C GLY A 20 8.08 -8.52 5.70
N TRP A 21 6.89 -8.98 6.09
CA TRP A 21 5.63 -8.57 5.45
C TRP A 21 5.43 -7.05 5.39
N LYS A 22 5.85 -6.31 6.44
CA LYS A 22 5.82 -4.84 6.49
C LYS A 22 6.67 -4.22 5.38
N ALA A 23 7.92 -4.67 5.24
CA ALA A 23 8.87 -4.14 4.26
C ALA A 23 8.41 -4.44 2.82
N SER A 24 7.88 -5.64 2.58
CA SER A 24 7.29 -6.00 1.28
C SER A 24 6.10 -5.12 0.94
N LEU A 25 5.17 -4.94 1.87
CA LEU A 25 3.97 -4.13 1.65
C LEU A 25 4.31 -2.65 1.48
N GLN A 26 5.26 -2.13 2.25
CA GLN A 26 5.73 -0.76 2.10
C GLN A 26 6.34 -0.53 0.71
N ALA A 27 7.18 -1.46 0.22
CA ALA A 27 7.75 -1.37 -1.12
C ALA A 27 6.67 -1.37 -2.21
N GLU A 28 5.65 -2.21 -2.07
CA GLU A 28 4.51 -2.29 -2.98
C GLU A 28 3.69 -1.00 -3.02
N ILE A 29 3.37 -0.43 -1.85
CA ILE A 29 2.65 0.85 -1.72
C ILE A 29 3.46 2.00 -2.33
N VAL A 30 4.76 2.07 -2.04
CA VAL A 30 5.63 3.11 -2.57
C VAL A 30 5.78 3.00 -4.09
N ALA A 31 5.88 1.78 -4.63
CA ALA A 31 5.92 1.56 -6.07
C ALA A 31 4.60 1.99 -6.74
N ALA A 32 3.45 1.59 -6.19
CA ALA A 32 2.13 1.99 -6.68
C ALA A 32 1.91 3.51 -6.62
N GLY A 33 2.39 4.16 -5.54
CA GLY A 33 2.28 5.60 -5.36
C GLY A 33 3.03 6.42 -6.42
N ARG A 34 4.15 5.89 -6.94
CA ARG A 34 4.99 6.53 -7.98
C ARG A 34 4.39 6.47 -9.38
N VAL A 35 3.39 5.62 -9.62
CA VAL A 35 2.70 5.57 -10.90
C VAL A 35 2.01 6.91 -11.15
N LYS A 36 2.39 7.58 -12.24
CA LYS A 36 1.73 8.81 -12.68
C LYS A 36 0.36 8.46 -13.24
N SER A 37 -0.64 9.27 -12.89
CA SER A 37 -2.03 9.13 -13.33
C SER A 37 -2.52 10.50 -13.76
N SER A 38 -2.51 10.76 -15.06
CA SER A 38 -2.93 12.04 -15.65
C SER A 38 -4.39 12.02 -16.09
N SER A 39 -4.91 10.84 -16.42
CA SER A 39 -6.31 10.66 -16.83
C SER A 39 -7.19 10.16 -15.68
N ARG A 40 -8.52 10.40 -15.78
CA ARG A 40 -9.48 9.89 -14.79
C ARG A 40 -9.43 8.35 -14.67
N PRO A 41 -9.42 7.55 -15.76
CA PRO A 41 -9.33 6.09 -15.64
C PRO A 41 -8.06 5.62 -14.92
N GLU A 42 -6.91 6.24 -15.21
CA GLU A 42 -5.65 5.94 -14.52
C GLU A 42 -5.73 6.27 -13.02
N ALA A 43 -6.31 7.42 -12.67
CA ALA A 43 -6.50 7.82 -11.28
C ALA A 43 -7.42 6.82 -10.55
N VAL A 44 -8.52 6.39 -11.18
CA VAL A 44 -9.42 5.37 -10.62
C VAL A 44 -8.67 4.06 -10.39
N ALA A 45 -7.91 3.58 -11.38
CA ALA A 45 -7.12 2.36 -11.25
C ALA A 45 -6.11 2.46 -10.10
N LYS A 46 -5.44 3.62 -9.97
CA LYS A 46 -4.50 3.91 -8.88
C LYS A 46 -5.19 3.89 -7.51
N LEU A 47 -6.37 4.52 -7.37
CA LEU A 47 -7.13 4.53 -6.11
C LEU A 47 -7.61 3.13 -5.73
N VAL A 48 -8.12 2.35 -6.70
CA VAL A 48 -8.56 0.96 -6.46
C VAL A 48 -7.40 0.08 -6.00
N LEU A 49 -6.24 0.19 -6.66
CA LEU A 49 -5.03 -0.52 -6.25
C LEU A 49 -4.61 -0.11 -4.84
N MET A 50 -4.60 1.19 -4.54
CA MET A 50 -4.17 1.67 -3.24
C MET A 50 -5.12 1.25 -2.10
N ASP A 51 -6.43 1.27 -2.32
CA ASP A 51 -7.43 0.77 -1.36
C ASP A 51 -7.25 -0.74 -1.13
N ALA A 52 -6.93 -1.52 -2.17
CA ALA A 52 -6.62 -2.94 -2.04
C ALA A 52 -5.33 -3.20 -1.23
N LEU A 53 -4.28 -2.40 -1.44
CA LEU A 53 -3.05 -2.47 -0.64
C LEU A 53 -3.28 -2.05 0.81
N PHE A 54 -4.12 -1.04 1.04
CA PHE A 54 -4.53 -0.65 2.38
C PHE A 54 -5.34 -1.77 3.06
N ASP A 55 -6.24 -2.44 2.34
CA ASP A 55 -6.95 -3.60 2.85
C ASP A 55 -6.00 -4.76 3.21
N LYS A 56 -4.94 -4.97 2.42
CA LYS A 56 -3.87 -5.93 2.74
C LYS A 56 -3.15 -5.55 4.05
N LEU A 57 -2.92 -4.26 4.32
CA LEU A 57 -2.44 -3.79 5.62
C LEU A 57 -3.43 -4.16 6.73
N LEU A 58 -4.71 -3.82 6.55
CA LEU A 58 -5.77 -4.06 7.53
C LEU A 58 -5.93 -5.54 7.89
N LYS A 59 -5.81 -6.44 6.91
CA LYS A 59 -5.84 -7.90 7.09
C LYS A 59 -4.74 -8.42 8.02
N ASN A 60 -3.61 -7.73 8.11
CA ASN A 60 -2.51 -8.12 9.00
C ASN A 60 -2.70 -7.60 10.44
N ILE A 61 -3.63 -6.66 10.67
CA ILE A 61 -3.74 -5.94 11.96
C ILE A 61 -5.13 -6.01 12.60
N SER A 62 -6.13 -6.53 11.87
CA SER A 62 -7.53 -6.61 12.29
C SER A 62 -8.28 -7.72 11.56
N THR A 63 -9.37 -8.19 12.17
CA THR A 63 -10.28 -9.18 11.59
C THR A 63 -11.53 -8.51 11.02
N GLY A 64 -12.28 -9.22 10.17
CA GLY A 64 -13.52 -8.77 9.57
C GLY A 64 -13.63 -9.21 8.11
N ASP A 65 -14.85 -9.28 7.59
CA ASP A 65 -15.11 -9.84 6.25
C ASP A 65 -14.87 -8.82 5.15
N THR A 66 -15.26 -7.57 5.39
CA THR A 66 -15.09 -6.45 4.46
C THR A 66 -13.95 -5.52 4.89
N MET A 67 -13.42 -4.75 3.94
CA MET A 67 -12.43 -3.70 4.23
C MET A 67 -12.96 -2.72 5.29
N GLY A 68 -14.20 -2.25 5.13
CA GLY A 68 -14.84 -1.33 6.08
C GLY A 68 -15.00 -1.90 7.49
N MET A 69 -15.29 -3.20 7.63
CA MET A 69 -15.31 -3.86 8.95
C MET A 69 -13.93 -3.94 9.56
N ARG A 70 -12.91 -4.37 8.78
CA ARG A 70 -11.52 -4.40 9.24
C ARG A 70 -11.05 -3.01 9.69
N LEU A 71 -11.36 -1.97 8.93
CA LEU A 71 -11.04 -0.58 9.29
C LEU A 71 -11.71 -0.16 10.61
N LYS A 72 -13.00 -0.45 10.79
CA LYS A 72 -13.71 -0.19 12.06
C LYS A 72 -13.06 -0.92 13.24
N ASN A 73 -12.68 -2.18 13.06
CA ASN A 73 -12.00 -2.97 14.09
C ASN A 73 -10.57 -2.47 14.36
N ALA A 74 -9.91 -1.90 13.36
CA ALA A 74 -8.60 -1.26 13.47
C ALA A 74 -8.65 0.20 13.94
N LYS A 75 -9.82 0.74 14.33
CA LYS A 75 -9.98 2.17 14.67
C LYS A 75 -8.96 2.66 15.72
N GLY A 76 -8.65 1.84 16.73
CA GLY A 76 -7.65 2.17 17.75
C GLY A 76 -6.19 2.13 17.29
N ARG A 77 -5.91 1.74 16.04
CA ARG A 77 -4.57 1.70 15.44
C ARG A 77 -4.20 2.97 14.68
N PHE A 78 -5.17 3.86 14.46
CA PHE A 78 -4.99 5.10 13.72
C PHE A 78 -5.41 6.29 14.58
N SER A 79 -4.83 7.47 14.32
CA SER A 79 -5.35 8.70 14.90
C SER A 79 -6.79 8.94 14.42
N ARG A 80 -7.58 9.72 15.16
CA ARG A 80 -8.96 10.06 14.74
C ARG A 80 -8.97 10.74 13.37
N GLU A 81 -7.99 11.58 13.09
CA GLU A 81 -7.84 12.27 11.81
C GLU A 81 -7.53 11.27 10.68
N ASP A 82 -6.50 10.44 10.86
CA ASP A 82 -6.13 9.44 9.85
C ASP A 82 -7.26 8.47 9.58
N TYR A 83 -7.96 8.00 10.63
CA TYR A 83 -9.12 7.14 10.50
C TYR A 83 -10.19 7.74 9.58
N ASN A 84 -10.55 9.01 9.81
CA ASN A 84 -11.54 9.70 8.99
C ASN A 84 -11.04 9.85 7.55
N ARG A 85 -9.78 10.22 7.35
CA ARG A 85 -9.18 10.37 6.02
C ARG A 85 -9.17 9.04 5.23
N ILE A 86 -8.88 7.92 5.90
CA ILE A 86 -8.98 6.58 5.30
C ILE A 86 -10.43 6.29 4.92
N TRP A 87 -11.36 6.55 5.83
CA TRP A 87 -12.79 6.29 5.61
C TRP A 87 -13.35 7.07 4.41
N GLU A 88 -13.03 8.36 4.32
CA GLU A 88 -13.43 9.20 3.17
C GLU A 88 -12.81 8.70 1.86
N SER A 89 -11.52 8.32 1.87
CA SER A 89 -10.85 7.76 0.68
C SER A 89 -11.49 6.44 0.22
N HIS A 90 -11.85 5.57 1.16
CA HIS A 90 -12.56 4.32 0.87
C HIS A 90 -13.96 4.56 0.29
N LYS A 91 -14.72 5.53 0.83
CA LYS A 91 -16.02 5.92 0.26
C LYS A 91 -15.86 6.48 -1.16
N LEU A 92 -14.87 7.33 -1.40
CA LEU A 92 -14.60 7.86 -2.73
C LEU A 92 -14.30 6.72 -3.71
N ARG A 93 -13.54 5.70 -3.29
CA ARG A 93 -13.32 4.50 -4.11
C ARG A 93 -14.63 3.84 -4.50
N ASN A 94 -15.58 3.70 -3.57
CA ASN A 94 -16.89 3.11 -3.87
C ASN A 94 -17.67 3.97 -4.87
N VAL A 95 -17.69 5.29 -4.70
CA VAL A 95 -18.33 6.23 -5.63
C VAL A 95 -17.78 6.07 -7.04
N VAL A 96 -16.45 6.17 -7.21
CA VAL A 96 -15.86 6.22 -8.56
C VAL A 96 -15.95 4.91 -9.33
N VAL A 97 -16.14 3.78 -8.63
CA VAL A 97 -16.29 2.44 -9.20
C VAL A 97 -17.75 2.04 -9.43
N HIS A 98 -18.64 2.39 -8.50
CA HIS A 98 -20.00 1.84 -8.47
C HIS A 98 -21.09 2.82 -8.85
N GLU A 99 -20.86 4.14 -8.80
CA GLU A 99 -21.87 5.14 -9.13
C GLU A 99 -21.72 5.60 -10.59
N PRO A 100 -22.61 5.16 -11.52
CA PRO A 100 -22.52 5.60 -12.90
C PRO A 100 -22.79 7.11 -13.01
N GLY A 101 -22.03 7.80 -13.85
CA GLY A 101 -22.22 9.23 -14.08
C GLY A 101 -21.61 10.16 -13.03
N ASN A 102 -20.88 9.66 -12.03
CA ASN A 102 -20.13 10.52 -11.12
C ASN A 102 -19.09 11.37 -11.88
N THR A 103 -18.94 12.63 -11.49
CA THR A 103 -18.07 13.62 -12.16
C THR A 103 -16.78 13.89 -11.40
N VAL A 104 -16.38 12.99 -10.49
CA VAL A 104 -15.16 13.15 -9.68
C VAL A 104 -13.95 13.20 -10.60
N GLY A 105 -13.15 14.25 -10.45
CA GLY A 105 -11.97 14.52 -11.28
C GLY A 105 -10.73 13.74 -10.85
N ALA A 106 -9.80 13.53 -11.79
CA ALA A 106 -8.53 12.84 -11.52
C ALA A 106 -7.72 13.42 -10.35
N PRO A 107 -7.64 14.75 -10.13
CA PRO A 107 -6.89 15.31 -8.98
C PRO A 107 -7.42 14.86 -7.62
N GLU A 108 -8.74 14.85 -7.45
CA GLU A 108 -9.40 14.43 -6.20
C GLU A 108 -9.17 12.94 -5.94
N ILE A 109 -9.31 12.12 -6.99
CA ILE A 109 -9.08 10.66 -6.93
C ILE A 109 -7.62 10.36 -6.56
N ASN A 110 -6.68 11.09 -7.17
CA ASN A 110 -5.26 10.96 -6.86
C ASN A 110 -4.95 11.37 -5.42
N SER A 111 -5.55 12.45 -4.93
CA SER A 111 -5.38 12.91 -3.54
C SER A 111 -5.84 11.86 -2.51
N ALA A 112 -6.95 11.16 -2.79
CA ALA A 112 -7.40 10.04 -1.96
C ALA A 112 -6.43 8.85 -1.98
N ALA A 113 -5.90 8.50 -3.16
CA ALA A 113 -4.90 7.44 -3.28
C ALA A 113 -3.60 7.81 -2.52
N GLU A 114 -3.15 9.05 -2.64
CA GLU A 114 -1.97 9.57 -1.92
C GLU A 114 -2.17 9.58 -0.40
N THR A 115 -3.38 9.93 0.05
CA THR A 115 -3.75 9.88 1.47
C THR A 115 -3.64 8.46 2.03
N LEU A 116 -4.18 7.46 1.34
CA LEU A 116 -4.07 6.05 1.75
C LEU A 116 -2.60 5.60 1.78
N ALA A 117 -1.82 5.96 0.76
CA ALA A 117 -0.40 5.61 0.68
C ALA A 117 0.42 6.22 1.83
N ALA A 118 0.22 7.52 2.10
CA ALA A 118 0.94 8.25 3.12
C ALA A 118 0.67 7.67 4.52
N ILE A 119 -0.60 7.43 4.85
CA ILE A 119 -1.00 6.88 6.15
C ILE A 119 -0.47 5.44 6.31
N ALA A 120 -0.60 4.61 5.27
CA ALA A 120 -0.09 3.24 5.32
C ALA A 120 1.43 3.18 5.49
N VAL A 121 2.19 4.00 4.74
CA VAL A 121 3.64 4.09 4.89
C VAL A 121 4.02 4.61 6.27
N SER A 122 3.32 5.61 6.82
CA SER A 122 3.56 6.09 8.18
C SER A 122 3.35 4.97 9.20
N TYR A 123 2.25 4.21 9.09
CA TYR A 123 1.97 3.09 9.98
C TYR A 123 3.05 1.99 9.91
N LEU A 124 3.53 1.65 8.71
CA LEU A 124 4.49 0.56 8.52
C LEU A 124 5.92 0.88 9.00
N LYS A 125 6.25 2.17 9.18
CA LYS A 125 7.54 2.61 9.75
C LYS A 125 7.65 2.37 11.25
N HIS A 126 6.52 2.22 11.95
CA HIS A 126 6.43 1.88 13.37
C HIS A 126 6.23 0.35 13.55
#